data_AF-A0A1F4KKX3-F1
#
_entry.id   AF-A0A1F4KKX3-F1
#
_cell.length_a   1.000
_cell.length_b   1.000
_cell.length_c   1.000
_cell.angle_alpha   90.00
_cell.angle_beta   90.00
_cell.angle_gamma   90.00
#
_symmetry.space_group_name_H-M   'P 1'
#
loop_
_entity.id
_entity.type
_entity.pdbx_description
1 polymer ?
#
loop_
_entity_poly.entity_id
_entity_poly.type
_entity_poly.pdbx_seq_one_letter_code
_entity_poly.pdbx_strand_id
1 'polypeptide(L)'
;MNLSIFLERKTRHLSHRAWLRWSAGLVLAAAFGLSTAAGKPYSYFVTGNAQASVTLPAPPSTPSLVLMGGGPDVDEAFRWMLVRAGIQPGTGGRFVVLCATGTEAYDPYIYYSDAAFSTSTTIAAQWVGGASLGLSSVETLVIPNTNAANDPFVNAVLGKAHAVFIAGGDQSDYIKYWKGTKLDQTLRTLMRNNVPIGGTSAGLAVLGQFDFAALKGTVTSAQALSDPFNKTMTLDPSPLSQAGGFLTPPALANTVLDSHLDSRDRIGRLITFVARLVAPSSGFGCPGGILAAGTNNSVTARGIGVDVETALLVQGNQGAHAAFTARRVTNPSSATESAVYFVRPLTPPTVCAPGKPLTMTSVEIKKLADSETVFNLSDWSGLAGYTVDAISGALTSSPY
;
A
#
# COMPACT_ATOMS: atom_id res chain seq x y z
N MET A 1 11.50 -7.36 -20.11
CA MET A 1 11.36 -8.26 -21.29
C MET A 1 10.08 -9.06 -21.13
N ASN A 2 9.06 -8.80 -21.96
CA ASN A 2 7.75 -9.44 -21.91
C ASN A 2 7.79 -10.85 -22.52
N LEU A 3 7.27 -11.85 -21.81
CA LEU A 3 7.04 -13.19 -22.36
C LEU A 3 5.55 -13.54 -22.20
N SER A 4 4.82 -13.61 -23.32
CA SER A 4 3.45 -14.14 -23.39
C SER A 4 3.22 -14.67 -24.79
N ILE A 5 3.32 -16.00 -24.97
CA ILE A 5 3.00 -16.69 -26.23
C ILE A 5 2.36 -18.06 -25.95
N PHE A 6 1.13 -18.18 -26.45
CA PHE A 6 0.41 -19.35 -26.98
C PHE A 6 -0.02 -20.50 -26.07
N LEU A 7 -1.34 -20.74 -26.09
CA LEU A 7 -1.87 -22.08 -26.41
C LEU A 7 -3.25 -21.98 -27.06
N GLU A 8 -3.33 -22.45 -28.30
CA GLU A 8 -4.55 -22.65 -29.06
C GLU A 8 -4.55 -24.11 -29.53
N ARG A 9 -5.60 -24.90 -29.22
CA ARG A 9 -5.88 -26.12 -29.98
C ARG A 9 -7.34 -26.56 -29.94
N LYS A 10 -7.78 -26.97 -31.13
CA LYS A 10 -9.12 -27.26 -31.62
C LYS A 10 -9.82 -28.49 -31.02
N THR A 11 -11.14 -28.38 -31.03
CA THR A 11 -12.23 -29.37 -30.94
C THR A 11 -12.15 -30.58 -31.88
N ARG A 12 -12.74 -31.72 -31.48
CA ARG A 12 -13.56 -32.62 -32.34
C ARG A 12 -14.43 -33.60 -31.52
N HIS A 13 -15.64 -33.84 -32.04
CA HIS A 13 -16.74 -34.66 -31.50
C HIS A 13 -16.77 -36.12 -32.04
N LEU A 14 -17.72 -36.90 -31.45
CA LEU A 14 -18.37 -38.17 -31.91
C LEU A 14 -17.72 -39.48 -31.39
N SER A 15 -18.40 -40.56 -31.00
CA SER A 15 -19.84 -40.92 -30.86
C SER A 15 -20.01 -42.30 -30.18
N HIS A 16 -21.11 -42.45 -29.44
CA HIS A 16 -21.95 -43.61 -29.06
C HIS A 16 -21.48 -45.10 -29.02
N ARG A 17 -21.78 -45.68 -27.84
CA ARG A 17 -22.47 -46.98 -27.52
C ARG A 17 -21.75 -48.32 -27.73
N ALA A 18 -21.53 -49.02 -26.60
CA ALA A 18 -21.79 -50.46 -26.49
C ALA A 18 -22.18 -50.81 -25.04
N TRP A 19 -23.26 -51.59 -24.90
CA TRP A 19 -23.79 -52.15 -23.66
C TRP A 19 -23.03 -53.43 -23.29
N LEU A 20 -22.62 -53.58 -22.03
CA LEU A 20 -22.28 -54.89 -21.46
C LEU A 20 -22.90 -55.03 -20.06
N ARG A 21 -23.70 -56.08 -19.90
CA ARG A 21 -24.31 -56.55 -18.65
C ARG A 21 -23.23 -57.14 -17.74
N TRP A 22 -23.19 -56.76 -16.47
CA TRP A 22 -22.52 -57.53 -15.42
C TRP A 22 -23.39 -57.63 -14.17
N SER A 23 -23.43 -58.86 -13.68
CA SER A 23 -24.17 -59.44 -12.56
C SER A 23 -23.73 -58.90 -11.19
N ALA A 24 -24.67 -58.95 -10.26
CA ALA A 24 -24.55 -58.54 -8.87
C ALA A 24 -23.41 -59.24 -8.11
N GLY A 25 -22.58 -58.45 -7.45
CA GLY A 25 -21.68 -58.88 -6.38
C GLY A 25 -21.69 -57.80 -5.30
N LEU A 26 -22.16 -58.17 -4.09
CA LEU A 26 -22.06 -57.31 -2.91
C LEU A 26 -20.58 -57.06 -2.61
N VAL A 27 -20.14 -55.80 -2.74
CA VAL A 27 -18.86 -55.32 -2.21
C VAL A 27 -19.17 -54.40 -1.04
N LEU A 28 -18.70 -54.81 0.14
CA LEU A 28 -18.71 -54.05 1.38
C LEU A 28 -17.88 -52.78 1.16
N ALA A 29 -18.53 -51.63 0.98
CA ALA A 29 -17.86 -50.35 0.82
C ALA A 29 -17.34 -49.88 2.19
N ALA A 30 -16.09 -50.20 2.49
CA ALA A 30 -15.34 -49.48 3.53
C ALA A 30 -15.18 -48.03 3.06
N ALA A 31 -15.94 -47.12 3.67
CA ALA A 31 -15.80 -45.69 3.48
C ALA A 31 -14.46 -45.23 4.09
N PHE A 32 -13.37 -45.43 3.36
CA PHE A 32 -12.17 -44.65 3.56
C PHE A 32 -12.49 -43.22 3.13
N GLY A 33 -12.81 -42.39 4.12
CA GLY A 33 -12.79 -40.95 3.95
C GLY A 33 -11.40 -40.54 3.51
N LEU A 34 -11.23 -40.33 2.20
CA LEU A 34 -10.11 -39.59 1.66
C LEU A 34 -10.28 -38.15 2.17
N SER A 35 -9.73 -37.86 3.34
CA SER A 35 -9.43 -36.49 3.72
C SER A 35 -8.36 -36.01 2.74
N THR A 36 -8.78 -35.38 1.66
CA THR A 36 -7.86 -34.54 0.89
C THR A 36 -7.33 -33.51 1.88
N ALA A 37 -6.08 -33.66 2.31
CA ALA A 37 -5.42 -32.63 3.10
C ALA A 37 -5.50 -31.34 2.29
N ALA A 38 -6.41 -30.44 2.67
CA ALA A 38 -6.52 -29.15 2.03
C ALA A 38 -5.16 -28.47 2.13
N GLY A 39 -4.63 -28.02 1.00
CA GLY A 39 -3.38 -27.26 0.98
C GLY A 39 -3.47 -26.07 1.93
N LYS A 40 -2.31 -25.61 2.42
CA LYS A 40 -2.23 -24.41 3.27
C LYS A 40 -2.97 -23.25 2.58
N PRO A 41 -3.73 -22.42 3.32
CA PRO A 41 -4.48 -21.32 2.71
C PRO A 41 -3.59 -20.15 2.25
N TYR A 42 -2.27 -20.25 2.47
CA TYR A 42 -1.24 -19.25 2.19
C TYR A 42 -0.03 -19.89 1.50
N SER A 43 0.80 -19.05 0.86
CA SER A 43 2.16 -19.41 0.46
C SER A 43 3.18 -18.67 1.31
N TYR A 44 4.31 -19.31 1.58
CA TYR A 44 5.40 -18.74 2.38
C TYR A 44 6.75 -19.08 1.75
N PHE A 45 7.57 -18.07 1.56
CA PHE A 45 8.88 -18.14 0.93
C PHE A 45 9.92 -17.48 1.81
N VAL A 46 11.17 -17.92 1.67
CA VAL A 46 12.29 -17.40 2.45
C VAL A 46 13.53 -17.34 1.57
N THR A 47 14.21 -16.21 1.59
CA THR A 47 15.61 -16.08 1.16
C THR A 47 16.47 -15.69 2.37
N GLY A 48 17.64 -16.33 2.50
CA GLY A 48 18.49 -16.23 3.69
C GLY A 48 18.13 -17.27 4.76
N ASN A 49 18.34 -16.93 6.03
CA ASN A 49 18.11 -17.82 7.16
C ASN A 49 17.15 -17.18 8.16
N ALA A 50 15.85 -17.53 8.06
CA ALA A 50 14.85 -17.06 9.00
C ALA A 50 15.15 -17.53 10.44
N GLN A 51 15.78 -18.68 10.62
CA GLN A 51 16.07 -19.26 11.94
C GLN A 51 17.31 -18.67 12.61
N ALA A 52 18.02 -17.74 11.95
CA ALA A 52 19.17 -17.08 12.54
C ALA A 52 18.78 -16.30 13.81
N SER A 53 19.69 -16.31 14.79
CA SER A 53 19.56 -15.47 15.98
C SER A 53 19.60 -13.99 15.60
N VAL A 54 18.69 -13.20 16.17
CA VAL A 54 18.64 -11.76 15.97
C VAL A 54 18.97 -11.07 17.30
N THR A 55 19.92 -10.15 17.26
CA THR A 55 20.44 -9.36 18.39
C THR A 55 20.31 -7.87 18.07
N LEU A 56 19.07 -7.39 17.96
CA LEU A 56 18.77 -5.97 17.73
C LEU A 56 18.75 -5.16 19.04
N PRO A 57 19.25 -3.92 19.01
CA PRO A 57 19.30 -3.04 20.19
C PRO A 57 17.92 -2.42 20.46
N ALA A 58 17.07 -3.12 21.22
CA ALA A 58 15.70 -2.71 21.55
C ALA A 58 14.78 -2.39 20.33
N PRO A 59 13.45 -2.31 20.50
CA PRO A 59 12.58 -1.85 19.43
C PRO A 59 12.94 -0.43 18.97
N PRO A 60 12.70 -0.07 17.69
CA PRO A 60 12.95 1.28 17.20
C PRO A 60 12.28 2.34 18.09
N SER A 61 13.00 3.41 18.40
CA SER A 61 12.49 4.44 19.31
C SER A 61 11.46 5.36 18.68
N THR A 62 11.34 5.35 17.35
CA THR A 62 10.43 6.22 16.60
C THR A 62 9.78 5.49 15.42
N PRO A 63 8.50 5.78 15.13
CA PRO A 63 7.78 5.17 14.01
C PRO A 63 8.42 5.56 12.67
N SER A 64 8.30 4.67 11.68
CA SER A 64 8.91 4.81 10.36
C SER A 64 7.98 4.25 9.29
N LEU A 65 7.68 5.02 8.25
CA LEU A 65 6.82 4.60 7.14
C LEU A 65 7.48 4.87 5.79
N VAL A 66 7.19 3.99 4.82
CA VAL A 66 7.53 4.19 3.41
C VAL A 66 6.26 4.20 2.58
N LEU A 67 6.00 5.29 1.86
CA LEU A 67 4.91 5.38 0.89
C LEU A 67 5.51 5.39 -0.51
N MET A 68 5.41 4.29 -1.25
CA MET A 68 6.00 4.15 -2.58
C MET A 68 4.93 4.17 -3.69
N GLY A 69 5.14 4.99 -4.72
CA GLY A 69 4.12 5.24 -5.73
C GLY A 69 3.91 4.12 -6.76
N GLY A 70 4.82 3.16 -6.83
CA GLY A 70 4.78 2.05 -7.81
C GLY A 70 5.78 2.24 -8.94
N GLY A 71 5.68 1.42 -9.99
CA GLY A 71 6.76 1.30 -10.99
C GLY A 71 7.93 0.48 -10.43
N PRO A 72 9.14 0.63 -10.97
CA PRO A 72 10.35 0.09 -10.34
C PRO A 72 10.48 0.52 -8.88
N ASP A 73 10.78 -0.44 -8.01
CA ASP A 73 10.91 -0.25 -6.57
C ASP A 73 12.15 0.59 -6.22
N VAL A 74 12.03 1.47 -5.23
CA VAL A 74 13.09 2.43 -4.84
C VAL A 74 14.05 1.82 -3.82
N ASP A 75 15.26 1.45 -4.26
CA ASP A 75 16.25 0.70 -3.46
C ASP A 75 16.56 1.39 -2.13
N GLU A 76 16.75 2.71 -2.16
CA GLU A 76 17.09 3.50 -0.98
C GLU A 76 16.02 3.41 0.12
N ALA A 77 14.74 3.28 -0.25
CA ALA A 77 13.66 3.16 0.73
C ALA A 77 13.75 1.85 1.54
N PHE A 78 14.12 0.74 0.90
CA PHE A 78 14.32 -0.53 1.60
C PHE A 78 15.54 -0.48 2.51
N ARG A 79 16.67 0.07 2.03
CA ARG A 79 17.88 0.26 2.86
C ARG A 79 17.57 1.16 4.06
N TRP A 80 16.78 2.20 3.85
CA TRP A 80 16.33 3.08 4.92
C TRP A 80 15.48 2.31 5.96
N MET A 81 14.54 1.46 5.53
CA MET A 81 13.78 0.62 6.47
C MET A 81 14.67 -0.30 7.29
N LEU A 82 15.72 -0.90 6.71
CA LEU A 82 16.69 -1.73 7.43
C LEU A 82 17.40 -0.91 8.53
N VAL A 83 17.89 0.29 8.19
CA VAL A 83 18.53 1.20 9.14
C VAL A 83 17.55 1.58 10.25
N ARG A 84 16.30 1.91 9.92
CA ARG A 84 15.25 2.27 10.89
C ARG A 84 14.86 1.10 11.79
N ALA A 85 15.00 -0.14 11.32
CA ALA A 85 14.81 -1.35 12.11
C ALA A 85 15.99 -1.64 13.05
N GLY A 86 17.08 -0.88 12.96
CA GLY A 86 18.33 -1.12 13.71
C GLY A 86 19.19 -2.25 13.13
N ILE A 87 18.87 -2.71 11.92
CA ILE A 87 19.60 -3.79 11.25
C ILE A 87 20.93 -3.23 10.76
N GLN A 88 22.00 -3.90 11.20
CA GLN A 88 23.38 -3.62 10.82
C GLN A 88 24.16 -4.94 10.80
N PRO A 89 25.35 -4.99 10.17
CA PRO A 89 26.17 -6.19 10.17
C PRO A 89 26.37 -6.75 11.59
N GLY A 90 26.01 -8.03 11.77
CA GLY A 90 26.11 -8.74 13.05
C GLY A 90 24.87 -8.70 13.95
N THR A 91 23.85 -7.86 13.69
CA THR A 91 22.59 -7.90 14.46
C THR A 91 21.59 -8.91 13.95
N GLY A 92 21.62 -9.22 12.66
CA GLY A 92 20.53 -9.93 12.01
C GLY A 92 19.27 -9.09 11.84
N GLY A 93 18.23 -9.69 11.29
CA GLY A 93 16.94 -9.06 11.08
C GLY A 93 16.05 -9.86 10.14
N ARG A 94 14.73 -9.61 10.20
CA ARG A 94 13.73 -10.30 9.38
C ARG A 94 12.90 -9.26 8.64
N PHE A 95 12.95 -9.28 7.31
CA PHE A 95 12.17 -8.40 6.45
C PHE A 95 11.01 -9.21 5.88
N VAL A 96 9.77 -8.85 6.22
CA VAL A 96 8.58 -9.59 5.78
C VAL A 96 7.86 -8.83 4.68
N VAL A 97 7.61 -9.48 3.56
CA VAL A 97 6.83 -8.94 2.45
C VAL A 97 5.45 -9.58 2.45
N LEU A 98 4.41 -8.76 2.39
CA LEU A 98 3.02 -9.19 2.37
C LEU A 98 2.38 -8.95 1.01
N CYS A 99 1.77 -9.98 0.45
CA CYS A 99 1.09 -9.96 -0.84
C CYS A 99 -0.27 -10.66 -0.71
N ALA A 100 -1.31 -10.23 -1.43
CA ALA A 100 -2.56 -11.01 -1.56
C ALA A 100 -2.45 -12.03 -2.70
N THR A 101 -1.66 -11.69 -3.72
CA THR A 101 -1.39 -12.51 -4.91
C THR A 101 0.08 -12.38 -5.29
N GLY A 102 0.60 -13.29 -6.11
CA GLY A 102 1.95 -13.20 -6.66
C GLY A 102 2.91 -14.21 -6.06
N THR A 103 4.20 -13.87 -6.07
CA THR A 103 5.32 -14.74 -5.72
C THR A 103 6.32 -14.00 -4.80
N GLU A 104 7.41 -14.67 -4.46
CA GLU A 104 8.56 -14.19 -3.70
C GLU A 104 9.49 -13.22 -4.45
N ALA A 105 9.01 -12.52 -5.48
CA ALA A 105 9.86 -11.70 -6.35
C ALA A 105 10.69 -10.62 -5.60
N TYR A 106 10.20 -10.16 -4.45
CA TYR A 106 10.93 -9.23 -3.58
C TYR A 106 12.08 -9.88 -2.82
N ASP A 107 12.01 -11.16 -2.49
CA ASP A 107 12.99 -11.84 -1.63
C ASP A 107 14.42 -11.73 -2.18
N PRO A 108 14.72 -12.12 -3.43
CA PRO A 108 16.07 -11.98 -3.95
C PRO A 108 16.48 -10.50 -4.08
N TYR A 109 15.60 -9.65 -4.59
CA TYR A 109 15.86 -8.21 -4.78
C TYR A 109 16.27 -7.50 -3.49
N ILE A 110 15.58 -7.79 -2.38
CA ILE A 110 15.86 -7.19 -1.07
C ILE A 110 17.11 -7.83 -0.45
N TYR A 111 17.30 -9.14 -0.60
CA TYR A 111 18.36 -9.85 0.11
C TYR A 111 19.75 -9.70 -0.54
N TYR A 112 19.86 -9.90 -1.86
CA TYR A 112 21.14 -9.96 -2.56
C TYR A 112 21.62 -8.59 -3.05
N SER A 113 22.91 -8.50 -3.41
CA SER A 113 23.54 -7.28 -3.90
C SER A 113 23.57 -7.17 -5.43
N ASP A 114 23.29 -8.24 -6.17
CA ASP A 114 23.29 -8.27 -7.63
C ASP A 114 22.52 -9.48 -8.21
N ALA A 115 22.42 -9.52 -9.54
CA ALA A 115 21.75 -10.59 -10.29
C ALA A 115 22.48 -11.95 -10.27
N ALA A 116 23.71 -12.00 -9.75
CA ALA A 116 24.42 -13.26 -9.48
C ALA A 116 24.10 -13.81 -8.08
N PHE A 117 23.17 -13.17 -7.37
CA PHE A 117 22.77 -13.51 -6.00
C PHE A 117 23.95 -13.47 -5.03
N SER A 118 24.85 -12.49 -5.20
CA SER A 118 25.94 -12.25 -4.26
C SER A 118 25.47 -11.49 -3.01
N THR A 119 26.29 -11.47 -1.96
CA THR A 119 26.06 -10.70 -0.72
C THR A 119 27.21 -9.74 -0.45
N SER A 120 27.67 -9.07 -1.50
CA SER A 120 28.80 -8.12 -1.50
C SER A 120 28.42 -6.78 -0.85
N THR A 121 29.42 -6.07 -0.34
CA THR A 121 29.27 -4.68 0.11
C THR A 121 29.22 -3.70 -1.06
N THR A 122 29.63 -4.11 -2.26
CA THR A 122 29.36 -3.39 -3.50
C THR A 122 28.01 -3.82 -4.06
N ILE A 123 27.04 -2.92 -4.01
CA ILE A 123 25.64 -3.21 -4.38
C ILE A 123 25.38 -2.68 -5.78
N ALA A 124 24.90 -3.55 -6.68
CA ALA A 124 24.49 -3.15 -8.01
C ALA A 124 23.24 -2.26 -7.96
N ALA A 125 23.05 -1.43 -8.99
CA ALA A 125 21.80 -0.67 -9.14
C ALA A 125 20.60 -1.63 -9.25
N GLN A 126 19.45 -1.24 -8.70
CA GLN A 126 18.22 -2.06 -8.65
C GLN A 126 18.36 -3.31 -7.76
N TRP A 127 19.20 -3.23 -6.73
CA TRP A 127 19.33 -4.25 -5.68
C TRP A 127 19.49 -3.59 -4.33
N VAL A 128 18.91 -4.17 -3.28
CA VAL A 128 18.99 -3.56 -1.94
C VAL A 128 20.30 -3.93 -1.23
N GLY A 129 20.79 -5.16 -1.41
CA GLY A 129 21.97 -5.66 -0.69
C GLY A 129 21.70 -5.95 0.79
N GLY A 130 20.47 -6.31 1.17
CA GLY A 130 20.06 -6.45 2.56
C GLY A 130 20.98 -7.38 3.38
N ALA A 131 21.47 -8.46 2.80
CA ALA A 131 22.38 -9.40 3.46
C ALA A 131 23.70 -8.73 3.90
N SER A 132 24.32 -7.90 3.03
CA SER A 132 25.56 -7.20 3.38
C SER A 132 25.32 -6.05 4.37
N LEU A 133 24.07 -5.59 4.49
CA LEU A 133 23.61 -4.65 5.52
C LEU A 133 23.25 -5.34 6.85
N GLY A 134 23.34 -6.67 6.93
CA GLY A 134 23.11 -7.44 8.16
C GLY A 134 21.74 -8.10 8.28
N LEU A 135 20.91 -8.08 7.22
CA LEU A 135 19.63 -8.78 7.21
C LEU A 135 19.84 -10.31 7.22
N SER A 136 19.10 -11.02 8.08
CA SER A 136 19.18 -12.49 8.14
C SER A 136 18.27 -13.18 7.12
N SER A 137 17.07 -12.63 6.90
CA SER A 137 16.13 -13.17 5.91
C SER A 137 15.20 -12.12 5.33
N VAL A 138 14.78 -12.39 4.10
CA VAL A 138 13.56 -11.83 3.52
C VAL A 138 12.54 -12.97 3.43
N GLU A 139 11.30 -12.68 3.82
CA GLU A 139 10.24 -13.66 3.98
C GLU A 139 8.96 -13.15 3.32
N THR A 140 8.57 -13.73 2.18
CA THR A 140 7.29 -13.39 1.53
C THR A 140 6.14 -14.27 2.04
N LEU A 141 5.03 -13.64 2.43
CA LEU A 141 3.75 -14.28 2.72
C LEU A 141 2.71 -13.87 1.67
N VAL A 142 2.15 -14.85 0.95
CA VAL A 142 0.99 -14.65 0.06
C VAL A 142 -0.27 -15.06 0.81
N ILE A 143 -1.16 -14.10 1.04
CA ILE A 143 -2.32 -14.18 1.93
C ILE A 143 -3.60 -13.85 1.13
N PRO A 144 -4.13 -14.80 0.34
CA PRO A 144 -5.17 -14.54 -0.66
C PRO A 144 -6.60 -14.54 -0.11
N ASN A 145 -6.81 -14.77 1.18
CA ASN A 145 -8.14 -14.86 1.78
C ASN A 145 -8.11 -14.67 3.31
N THR A 146 -9.29 -14.58 3.92
CA THR A 146 -9.47 -14.40 5.36
C THR A 146 -8.98 -15.59 6.19
N ASN A 147 -9.02 -16.82 5.67
CA ASN A 147 -8.49 -17.99 6.38
C ASN A 147 -6.97 -17.90 6.52
N ALA A 148 -6.27 -17.51 5.44
CA ALA A 148 -4.84 -17.24 5.44
C ALA A 148 -4.46 -16.11 6.42
N ALA A 149 -5.22 -15.01 6.39
CA ALA A 149 -4.97 -13.87 7.27
C ALA A 149 -5.16 -14.20 8.77
N ASN A 150 -6.00 -15.20 9.07
CA ASN A 150 -6.22 -15.69 10.44
C ASN A 150 -5.35 -16.90 10.82
N ASP A 151 -4.51 -17.39 9.90
CA ASP A 151 -3.70 -18.57 10.12
C ASP A 151 -2.62 -18.30 11.20
N PRO A 152 -2.46 -19.17 12.21
CA PRO A 152 -1.48 -18.98 13.28
C PRO A 152 -0.03 -18.91 12.79
N PHE A 153 0.33 -19.66 11.74
CA PHE A 153 1.69 -19.64 11.19
C PHE A 153 1.99 -18.30 10.52
N VAL A 154 1.07 -17.79 9.71
CA VAL A 154 1.19 -16.48 9.05
C VAL A 154 1.44 -15.38 10.09
N ASN A 155 0.65 -15.38 11.16
CA ASN A 155 0.77 -14.39 12.22
C ASN A 155 2.03 -14.60 13.09
N ALA A 156 2.51 -15.83 13.24
CA ALA A 156 3.76 -16.13 13.95
C ALA A 156 5.01 -15.70 13.16
N VAL A 157 4.98 -15.81 11.83
CA VAL A 157 6.04 -15.28 10.95
C VAL A 157 6.01 -13.75 10.99
N LEU A 158 4.87 -13.14 10.71
CA LEU A 158 4.74 -11.69 10.68
C LEU A 158 5.07 -11.05 12.03
N GLY A 159 4.63 -11.65 13.15
CA GLY A 159 4.90 -11.14 14.49
C GLY A 159 6.39 -11.09 14.87
N LYS A 160 7.29 -11.71 14.10
CA LYS A 160 8.75 -11.66 14.26
C LYS A 160 9.44 -10.70 13.28
N ALA A 161 8.68 -9.97 12.48
CA ALA A 161 9.21 -9.04 11.51
C ALA A 161 9.91 -7.86 12.21
N HIS A 162 11.04 -7.45 11.64
CA HIS A 162 11.78 -6.24 12.04
C HIS A 162 11.57 -5.11 11.02
N ALA A 163 11.09 -5.43 9.83
CA ALA A 163 10.55 -4.49 8.85
C ALA A 163 9.47 -5.21 8.04
N VAL A 164 8.41 -4.49 7.64
CA VAL A 164 7.30 -5.04 6.87
C VAL A 164 7.05 -4.21 5.62
N PHE A 165 6.88 -4.86 4.47
CA PHE A 165 6.52 -4.19 3.23
C PHE A 165 5.27 -4.81 2.61
N ILE A 166 4.28 -4.00 2.25
CA ILE A 166 3.06 -4.44 1.56
C ILE A 166 3.25 -4.20 0.07
N ALA A 167 3.26 -5.29 -0.69
CA ALA A 167 3.51 -5.26 -2.12
C ALA A 167 2.37 -4.58 -2.91
N GLY A 168 2.64 -4.31 -4.19
CA GLY A 168 1.61 -3.94 -5.16
C GLY A 168 0.61 -5.08 -5.41
N GLY A 169 -0.48 -4.77 -6.11
CA GLY A 169 -1.58 -5.70 -6.36
C GLY A 169 -2.91 -4.97 -6.51
N ASP A 170 -3.99 -5.61 -6.08
CA ASP A 170 -5.31 -5.00 -5.93
C ASP A 170 -5.55 -4.66 -4.45
N GLN A 171 -5.68 -3.37 -4.12
CA GLN A 171 -5.88 -2.96 -2.72
C GLN A 171 -7.21 -3.43 -2.14
N SER A 172 -8.18 -3.77 -2.99
CA SER A 172 -9.47 -4.30 -2.54
C SER A 172 -9.32 -5.67 -1.88
N ASP A 173 -8.31 -6.45 -2.26
CA ASP A 173 -8.01 -7.74 -1.63
C ASP A 173 -7.46 -7.55 -0.21
N TYR A 174 -6.60 -6.54 0.01
CA TYR A 174 -6.10 -6.19 1.33
C TYR A 174 -7.24 -5.79 2.27
N ILE A 175 -8.15 -4.93 1.78
CA ILE A 175 -9.31 -4.51 2.58
C ILE A 175 -10.27 -5.69 2.84
N LYS A 176 -10.60 -6.51 1.83
CA LYS A 176 -11.54 -7.63 1.97
C LYS A 176 -11.02 -8.75 2.87
N TYR A 177 -9.73 -9.08 2.75
CA TYR A 177 -9.18 -10.30 3.33
C TYR A 177 -8.40 -10.06 4.62
N TRP A 178 -7.81 -8.87 4.81
CA TRP A 178 -6.90 -8.64 5.93
C TRP A 178 -7.50 -7.76 7.02
N LYS A 179 -8.26 -6.71 6.67
CA LYS A 179 -8.89 -5.83 7.65
C LYS A 179 -9.80 -6.61 8.61
N GLY A 180 -9.66 -6.34 9.91
CA GLY A 180 -10.44 -6.99 10.97
C GLY A 180 -10.00 -8.43 11.30
N THR A 181 -8.93 -8.95 10.70
CA THR A 181 -8.41 -10.29 10.98
C THR A 181 -7.27 -10.27 12.01
N LYS A 182 -6.72 -11.45 12.35
CA LYS A 182 -5.49 -11.52 13.16
C LYS A 182 -4.29 -10.86 12.47
N LEU A 183 -4.22 -10.87 11.13
CA LEU A 183 -3.17 -10.20 10.39
C LEU A 183 -3.15 -8.69 10.67
N ASP A 184 -4.32 -8.05 10.62
CA ASP A 184 -4.53 -6.65 10.98
C ASP A 184 -4.01 -6.37 12.40
N GLN A 185 -4.42 -7.19 13.37
CA GLN A 185 -3.99 -7.05 14.76
C GLN A 185 -2.47 -7.21 14.93
N THR A 186 -1.85 -8.13 14.19
CA THR A 186 -0.40 -8.32 14.19
C THR A 186 0.32 -7.11 13.59
N LEU A 187 -0.13 -6.60 12.43
CA LEU A 187 0.41 -5.39 11.80
C LEU A 187 0.32 -4.18 12.74
N ARG A 188 -0.85 -3.95 13.36
CA ARG A 188 -1.02 -2.87 14.34
C ARG A 188 -0.12 -3.02 15.56
N THR A 189 0.20 -4.25 15.97
CA THR A 189 1.14 -4.50 17.06
C THR A 189 2.56 -4.14 16.65
N LEU A 190 2.98 -4.50 15.44
CA LEU A 190 4.27 -4.10 14.89
C LEU A 190 4.38 -2.57 14.78
N MET A 191 3.33 -1.89 14.30
CA MET A 191 3.27 -0.42 14.24
C MET A 191 3.40 0.23 15.62
N ARG A 192 2.71 -0.29 16.65
CA ARG A 192 2.84 0.18 18.03
C ARG A 192 4.24 -0.01 18.60
N ASN A 193 4.97 -1.01 18.10
CA ASN A 193 6.37 -1.27 18.43
C ASN A 193 7.34 -0.53 17.50
N ASN A 194 6.86 0.44 16.71
CA ASN A 194 7.63 1.26 15.77
C ASN A 194 8.40 0.46 14.70
N VAL A 195 8.01 -0.78 14.44
CA VAL A 195 8.56 -1.57 13.33
C VAL A 195 8.32 -0.80 12.03
N PRO A 196 9.34 -0.55 11.19
CA PRO A 196 9.16 0.14 9.92
C PRO A 196 8.16 -0.60 9.03
N ILE A 197 7.15 0.13 8.54
CA ILE A 197 6.15 -0.40 7.60
C ILE A 197 6.15 0.41 6.32
N GLY A 198 6.28 -0.28 5.19
CA GLY A 198 6.19 0.33 3.87
C GLY A 198 5.10 -0.29 3.01
N GLY A 199 4.74 0.39 1.93
CA GLY A 199 3.94 -0.22 0.89
C GLY A 199 4.11 0.48 -0.45
N THR A 200 3.96 -0.28 -1.53
CA THR A 200 3.98 0.25 -2.89
C THR A 200 2.65 0.06 -3.58
N SER A 201 2.23 1.05 -4.39
CA SER A 201 0.99 0.98 -5.16
C SER A 201 -0.24 0.66 -4.31
N ALA A 202 -0.77 -0.57 -4.41
CA ALA A 202 -1.90 -1.01 -3.58
C ALA A 202 -1.53 -1.10 -2.09
N GLY A 203 -0.28 -1.45 -1.77
CA GLY A 203 0.21 -1.45 -0.39
C GLY A 203 0.34 -0.04 0.18
N LEU A 204 0.67 0.95 -0.65
CA LEU A 204 0.58 2.36 -0.26
C LEU A 204 -0.87 2.74 0.03
N ALA A 205 -1.81 2.36 -0.85
CA ALA A 205 -3.20 2.80 -0.80
C ALA A 205 -3.98 2.37 0.45
N VAL A 206 -3.44 1.46 1.26
CA VAL A 206 -4.05 0.94 2.51
C VAL A 206 -3.36 1.41 3.78
N LEU A 207 -2.41 2.35 3.67
CA LEU A 207 -1.74 2.98 4.79
C LEU A 207 -2.40 4.30 5.21
N GLY A 208 -3.49 4.73 4.57
CA GLY A 208 -4.20 5.94 4.96
C GLY A 208 -4.94 5.78 6.29
N GLN A 209 -5.43 6.89 6.84
CA GLN A 209 -6.55 6.81 7.78
C GLN A 209 -7.85 6.52 7.01
N PHE A 210 -7.92 7.04 5.78
CA PHE A 210 -8.96 6.77 4.81
C PHE A 210 -8.32 6.17 3.56
N ASP A 211 -8.90 5.10 3.03
CA ASP A 211 -8.33 4.37 1.90
C ASP A 211 -9.28 4.41 0.69
N PHE A 212 -8.73 4.60 -0.51
CA PHE A 212 -9.47 4.28 -1.73
C PHE A 212 -9.51 2.75 -1.90
N ALA A 213 -10.55 2.13 -1.37
CA ALA A 213 -10.65 0.68 -1.21
C ALA A 213 -10.82 -0.11 -2.52
N ALA A 214 -11.15 0.57 -3.63
CA ALA A 214 -11.35 -0.03 -4.96
C ALA A 214 -12.24 -1.30 -4.99
N LEU A 215 -13.21 -1.45 -4.07
CA LEU A 215 -14.03 -2.67 -3.92
C LEU A 215 -14.89 -2.97 -5.16
N LYS A 216 -15.10 -1.97 -6.01
CA LYS A 216 -15.90 -2.03 -7.24
C LYS A 216 -15.08 -1.65 -8.48
N GLY A 217 -13.76 -1.79 -8.42
CA GLY A 217 -12.82 -1.39 -9.46
C GLY A 217 -12.22 0.00 -9.24
N THR A 218 -11.50 0.49 -10.25
CA THR A 218 -10.80 1.78 -10.20
C THR A 218 -11.64 2.93 -10.75
N VAL A 219 -11.15 4.16 -10.56
CA VAL A 219 -11.74 5.40 -11.08
C VAL A 219 -10.64 6.30 -11.66
N THR A 220 -10.90 6.93 -12.80
CA THR A 220 -9.99 7.92 -13.40
C THR A 220 -10.27 9.32 -12.83
N SER A 221 -9.36 10.28 -13.02
CA SER A 221 -9.60 11.68 -12.65
C SER A 221 -10.86 12.24 -13.30
N ALA A 222 -11.07 12.03 -14.61
CA ALA A 222 -12.27 12.48 -15.30
C ALA A 222 -13.57 11.87 -14.72
N GLN A 223 -13.56 10.58 -14.37
CA GLN A 223 -14.72 9.90 -13.79
C GLN A 223 -15.01 10.38 -12.36
N ALA A 224 -13.97 10.58 -11.54
CA ALA A 224 -14.10 11.04 -10.17
C ALA A 224 -14.59 12.51 -10.12
N LEU A 225 -13.99 13.37 -10.94
CA LEU A 225 -14.36 14.78 -11.03
C LEU A 225 -15.78 14.98 -11.58
N SER A 226 -16.21 14.17 -12.55
CA SER A 226 -17.58 14.27 -13.12
C SER A 226 -18.67 13.70 -12.20
N ASP A 227 -18.34 12.78 -11.30
CA ASP A 227 -19.25 12.26 -10.28
C ASP A 227 -18.46 11.80 -9.02
N PRO A 228 -18.39 12.64 -7.96
CA PRO A 228 -17.73 12.28 -6.71
C PRO A 228 -18.33 11.07 -5.99
N PHE A 229 -19.54 10.64 -6.38
CA PHE A 229 -20.22 9.45 -5.85
C PHE A 229 -20.31 8.34 -6.89
N ASN A 230 -19.43 8.36 -7.91
CA ASN A 230 -19.33 7.28 -8.87
C ASN A 230 -19.28 5.93 -8.15
N LYS A 231 -19.97 4.91 -8.69
CA LYS A 231 -20.06 3.59 -8.08
C LYS A 231 -18.72 2.92 -7.76
N THR A 232 -17.62 3.31 -8.42
CA THR A 232 -16.27 2.81 -8.15
C THR A 232 -15.51 3.62 -7.11
N MET A 233 -16.01 4.79 -6.69
CA MET A 233 -15.51 5.64 -5.59
C MET A 233 -15.83 5.02 -4.23
N THR A 234 -15.22 3.88 -3.93
CA THR A 234 -15.36 3.21 -2.63
C THR A 234 -14.26 3.69 -1.70
N LEU A 235 -14.64 4.39 -0.64
CA LEU A 235 -13.75 4.79 0.45
C LEU A 235 -13.92 3.85 1.63
N ASP A 236 -12.84 3.61 2.37
CA ASP A 236 -12.83 2.92 3.66
C ASP A 236 -12.27 3.86 4.74
N PRO A 237 -12.83 3.91 5.97
CA PRO A 237 -14.04 3.21 6.42
C PRO A 237 -15.32 3.59 5.67
N SER A 238 -16.27 2.67 5.61
CA SER A 238 -17.61 2.91 5.06
C SER A 238 -18.69 2.45 6.05
N PRO A 239 -19.53 3.36 6.60
CA PRO A 239 -19.48 4.82 6.42
C PRO A 239 -18.18 5.43 6.95
N LEU A 240 -17.84 6.65 6.48
CA LEU A 240 -16.63 7.35 6.90
C LEU A 240 -16.63 7.54 8.43
N SER A 241 -15.49 7.23 9.05
CA SER A 241 -15.27 7.35 10.48
C SER A 241 -13.79 7.57 10.75
N GLN A 242 -13.45 8.34 11.78
CA GLN A 242 -12.06 8.47 12.23
C GLN A 242 -11.54 7.18 12.89
N ALA A 243 -12.44 6.30 13.30
CA ALA A 243 -12.15 4.95 13.78
C ALA A 243 -12.53 3.89 12.74
N GLY A 244 -11.86 2.74 12.81
CA GLY A 244 -12.20 1.58 11.98
C GLY A 244 -11.55 1.56 10.60
N GLY A 245 -10.58 2.43 10.29
CA GLY A 245 -9.70 2.28 9.11
C GLY A 245 -8.77 1.07 9.27
N PHE A 246 -8.12 0.61 8.20
CA PHE A 246 -7.34 -0.62 8.24
C PHE A 246 -6.03 -0.50 9.03
N LEU A 247 -5.00 0.22 8.56
CA LEU A 247 -3.71 0.30 9.27
C LEU A 247 -3.54 1.61 10.05
N THR A 248 -3.99 2.73 9.47
CA THR A 248 -4.10 4.04 10.11
C THR A 248 -2.87 4.47 10.95
N PRO A 249 -1.65 4.58 10.36
CA PRO A 249 -0.50 5.10 11.07
C PRO A 249 -0.74 6.54 11.58
N PRO A 250 -0.30 6.91 12.79
CA PRO A 250 -0.56 8.24 13.36
C PRO A 250 -0.09 9.41 12.49
N ALA A 251 1.01 9.22 11.75
CA ALA A 251 1.57 10.21 10.83
C ALA A 251 0.60 10.60 9.69
N LEU A 252 -0.37 9.72 9.39
CA LEU A 252 -1.30 9.83 8.26
C LEU A 252 -2.73 10.09 8.73
N ALA A 253 -2.88 10.69 9.91
CA ALA A 253 -4.16 11.19 10.37
C ALA A 253 -4.78 12.14 9.33
N ASN A 254 -6.09 12.01 9.16
CA ASN A 254 -6.95 12.72 8.23
C ASN A 254 -6.58 12.58 6.75
N THR A 255 -5.79 11.55 6.41
CA THR A 255 -5.15 11.43 5.08
C THR A 255 -5.67 10.24 4.28
N VAL A 256 -5.94 10.49 2.99
CA VAL A 256 -6.11 9.48 1.94
C VAL A 256 -4.90 9.47 1.02
N LEU A 257 -4.50 8.30 0.52
CA LEU A 257 -3.31 8.14 -0.29
C LEU A 257 -3.64 7.72 -1.72
N ASP A 258 -2.78 8.10 -2.66
CA ASP A 258 -2.85 7.61 -4.03
C ASP A 258 -1.45 7.42 -4.64
N SER A 259 -1.34 6.54 -5.62
CA SER A 259 -0.08 6.09 -6.21
C SER A 259 -0.14 6.12 -7.75
N HIS A 260 1.00 5.99 -8.42
CA HIS A 260 1.15 6.15 -9.88
C HIS A 260 0.60 7.50 -10.36
N LEU A 261 0.86 8.56 -9.61
CA LEU A 261 0.06 9.78 -9.69
C LEU A 261 0.18 10.45 -11.07
N ASP A 262 1.40 10.73 -11.50
CA ASP A 262 1.79 11.26 -12.80
C ASP A 262 1.43 10.35 -13.99
N SER A 263 1.89 9.10 -13.98
CA SER A 263 1.79 8.16 -15.12
C SER A 263 0.35 7.79 -15.48
N ARG A 264 -0.61 8.14 -14.63
CA ARG A 264 -2.04 7.83 -14.80
C ARG A 264 -2.96 9.04 -14.61
N ASP A 265 -2.40 10.26 -14.58
CA ASP A 265 -3.15 11.52 -14.40
C ASP A 265 -4.14 11.46 -13.23
N ARG A 266 -3.65 11.31 -12.00
CA ARG A 266 -4.48 10.97 -10.82
C ARG A 266 -4.68 12.09 -9.82
N ILE A 267 -4.10 13.28 -10.01
CA ILE A 267 -4.37 14.37 -9.06
C ILE A 267 -5.85 14.75 -9.03
N GLY A 268 -6.56 14.75 -10.17
CA GLY A 268 -7.99 15.04 -10.20
C GLY A 268 -8.84 14.07 -9.35
N ARG A 269 -8.55 12.76 -9.39
CA ARG A 269 -9.24 11.80 -8.51
C ARG A 269 -8.81 11.93 -7.05
N LEU A 270 -7.55 12.24 -6.77
CA LEU A 270 -7.09 12.50 -5.40
C LEU A 270 -7.80 13.72 -4.79
N ILE A 271 -7.94 14.81 -5.54
CA ILE A 271 -8.74 15.98 -5.15
C ILE A 271 -10.18 15.55 -4.83
N THR A 272 -10.76 14.69 -5.65
CA THR A 272 -12.12 14.18 -5.43
C THR A 272 -12.21 13.31 -4.17
N PHE A 273 -11.21 12.46 -3.89
CA PHE A 273 -11.16 11.69 -2.64
C PHE A 273 -11.15 12.62 -1.42
N VAL A 274 -10.29 13.62 -1.43
CA VAL A 274 -10.18 14.62 -0.36
C VAL A 274 -11.48 15.40 -0.21
N ALA A 275 -12.10 15.83 -1.30
CA ALA A 275 -13.41 16.49 -1.26
C ALA A 275 -14.45 15.63 -0.55
N ARG A 276 -14.54 14.32 -0.88
CA ARG A 276 -15.48 13.37 -0.27
C ARG A 276 -15.32 13.20 1.24
N LEU A 277 -14.16 13.54 1.81
CA LEU A 277 -13.93 13.52 3.25
C LEU A 277 -14.46 14.79 3.95
N VAL A 278 -14.68 15.90 3.23
CA VAL A 278 -15.08 17.19 3.80
C VAL A 278 -16.57 17.19 4.17
N ALA A 279 -16.85 17.42 5.44
CA ALA A 279 -18.19 17.48 6.02
C ALA A 279 -18.99 18.69 5.54
N PRO A 280 -20.32 18.58 5.45
CA PRO A 280 -21.18 19.72 5.17
C PRO A 280 -21.12 20.79 6.28
N SER A 281 -20.90 22.04 5.90
CA SER A 281 -20.96 23.22 6.76
C SER A 281 -21.56 24.39 5.97
N SER A 282 -22.61 25.00 6.51
CA SER A 282 -23.32 26.15 5.90
C SER A 282 -23.73 25.94 4.42
N GLY A 283 -24.11 24.71 4.05
CA GLY A 283 -24.56 24.37 2.69
C GLY A 283 -23.44 23.99 1.70
N PHE A 284 -22.18 24.01 2.11
CA PHE A 284 -21.03 23.56 1.32
C PHE A 284 -20.41 22.31 1.96
N GLY A 285 -19.66 21.50 1.22
CA GLY A 285 -19.14 20.20 1.68
C GLY A 285 -19.75 19.01 0.95
N CYS A 286 -19.25 17.81 1.22
CA CYS A 286 -19.75 16.57 0.65
C CYS A 286 -20.64 15.83 1.66
N PRO A 287 -21.85 15.39 1.29
CA PRO A 287 -22.66 14.51 2.13
C PRO A 287 -21.90 13.28 2.61
N GLY A 288 -21.95 13.03 3.92
CA GLY A 288 -21.25 11.93 4.59
C GLY A 288 -19.76 12.18 4.89
N GLY A 289 -19.19 13.31 4.45
CA GLY A 289 -17.88 13.75 4.91
C GLY A 289 -17.87 14.04 6.41
N ILE A 290 -16.69 13.92 7.04
CA ILE A 290 -16.52 14.03 8.50
C ILE A 290 -15.37 14.95 8.92
N LEU A 291 -14.60 15.44 7.95
CA LEU A 291 -13.44 16.30 8.17
C LEU A 291 -13.73 17.73 7.73
N ALA A 292 -12.86 18.67 8.09
CA ALA A 292 -12.96 20.05 7.65
C ALA A 292 -12.15 20.31 6.37
N ALA A 293 -12.45 21.43 5.71
CA ALA A 293 -11.49 22.13 4.87
C ALA A 293 -10.78 23.23 5.68
N GLY A 294 -9.64 23.71 5.20
CA GLY A 294 -8.85 24.77 5.82
C GLY A 294 -7.48 24.29 6.30
N THR A 295 -6.84 25.05 7.18
CA THR A 295 -5.45 24.80 7.60
C THR A 295 -5.31 24.17 9.00
N ASN A 296 -6.43 23.86 9.68
CA ASN A 296 -6.40 23.20 10.98
C ASN A 296 -6.07 21.70 10.83
N ASN A 297 -4.78 21.40 11.00
CA ASN A 297 -4.18 20.09 10.86
C ASN A 297 -4.84 18.96 11.68
N SER A 298 -5.54 19.29 12.77
CA SER A 298 -6.21 18.29 13.61
C SER A 298 -7.49 17.73 12.98
N VAL A 299 -8.09 18.45 12.03
CA VAL A 299 -9.42 18.12 11.47
C VAL A 299 -9.50 18.23 9.96
N THR A 300 -8.50 18.82 9.29
CA THR A 300 -8.51 19.03 7.84
C THR A 300 -8.30 17.73 7.07
N ALA A 301 -9.15 17.50 6.05
CA ALA A 301 -8.96 16.44 5.06
C ALA A 301 -7.69 16.63 4.24
N ARG A 302 -6.94 15.54 4.04
CA ARG A 302 -5.63 15.56 3.38
C ARG A 302 -5.50 14.43 2.37
N GLY A 303 -4.73 14.68 1.31
CA GLY A 303 -4.35 13.72 0.29
C GLY A 303 -2.84 13.68 0.13
N ILE A 304 -2.25 12.50 -0.03
CA ILE A 304 -0.86 12.37 -0.46
C ILE A 304 -0.81 11.49 -1.70
N GLY A 305 -0.30 12.05 -2.78
CA GLY A 305 -0.08 11.33 -4.04
C GLY A 305 1.41 11.11 -4.27
N VAL A 306 1.79 9.91 -4.70
CA VAL A 306 3.19 9.56 -4.99
C VAL A 306 3.32 9.07 -6.42
N ASP A 307 4.25 9.67 -7.18
CA ASP A 307 4.59 9.29 -8.55
C ASP A 307 5.26 7.91 -8.61
N VAL A 308 5.34 7.34 -9.80
CA VAL A 308 6.14 6.11 -9.99
C VAL A 308 7.62 6.35 -9.69
N GLU A 309 8.36 5.29 -9.38
CA GLU A 309 9.81 5.32 -9.12
C GLU A 309 10.20 6.22 -7.93
N THR A 310 9.22 6.55 -7.08
CA THR A 310 9.33 7.51 -5.98
C THR A 310 8.85 6.88 -4.68
N ALA A 311 9.52 7.21 -3.57
CA ALA A 311 9.05 6.92 -2.24
C ALA A 311 9.13 8.14 -1.31
N LEU A 312 8.11 8.30 -0.47
CA LEU A 312 8.13 9.21 0.67
C LEU A 312 8.52 8.44 1.93
N LEU A 313 9.66 8.80 2.51
CA LEU A 313 10.13 8.30 3.81
C LEU A 313 9.57 9.19 4.90
N VAL A 314 8.74 8.64 5.78
CA VAL A 314 8.14 9.38 6.91
C VAL A 314 8.71 8.85 8.22
N GLN A 315 9.29 9.72 9.03
CA GLN A 315 9.83 9.36 10.34
C GLN A 315 9.19 10.17 11.46
N GLY A 316 8.95 9.52 12.59
CA GLY A 316 8.77 10.22 13.86
C GLY A 316 10.10 10.76 14.38
N ASN A 317 10.06 11.93 15.01
CA ASN A 317 11.21 12.49 15.73
C ASN A 317 11.18 12.05 17.21
N GLN A 318 12.30 12.20 17.92
CA GLN A 318 12.36 11.89 19.36
C GLN A 318 11.78 13.03 20.21
N GLY A 319 11.09 12.67 21.30
CA GLY A 319 10.52 13.61 22.27
C GLY A 319 8.99 13.50 22.43
N ALA A 320 8.45 14.00 23.54
CA ALA A 320 7.01 14.11 23.72
C ALA A 320 6.43 15.10 22.69
N HIS A 321 5.41 14.71 21.94
CA HIS A 321 4.80 15.49 20.84
C HIS A 321 5.71 15.76 19.64
N ALA A 322 6.77 14.96 19.45
CA ALA A 322 7.69 15.15 18.35
C ALA A 322 7.02 14.99 16.99
N ALA A 323 7.26 15.94 16.10
CA ALA A 323 6.65 16.00 14.78
C ALA A 323 7.06 14.82 13.89
N PHE A 324 6.27 14.55 12.85
CA PHE A 324 6.65 13.68 11.75
C PHE A 324 7.32 14.50 10.65
N THR A 325 8.49 14.06 10.20
CA THR A 325 9.15 14.63 9.01
C THR A 325 9.11 13.64 7.87
N ALA A 326 9.07 14.18 6.65
CA ALA A 326 9.02 13.40 5.44
C ALA A 326 10.07 13.90 4.43
N ARG A 327 10.74 12.96 3.77
CA ARG A 327 11.68 13.21 2.67
C ARG A 327 11.39 12.29 1.51
N ARG A 328 11.64 12.78 0.31
CA ARG A 328 11.51 12.00 -0.92
C ARG A 328 12.83 11.27 -1.21
N VAL A 329 12.73 10.02 -1.63
CA VAL A 329 13.81 9.29 -2.31
C VAL A 329 13.28 8.74 -3.63
N THR A 330 14.16 8.58 -4.60
CA THR A 330 13.78 8.18 -5.96
C THR A 330 14.89 7.35 -6.59
N ASN A 331 14.51 6.47 -7.50
CA ASN A 331 15.47 5.95 -8.47
C ASN A 331 15.72 7.00 -9.57
N PRO A 332 16.83 6.91 -10.32
CA PRO A 332 16.99 7.72 -11.53
C PRO A 332 15.83 7.45 -12.51
N SER A 333 15.08 8.49 -12.85
CA SER A 333 14.01 8.46 -13.86
C SER A 333 14.31 9.46 -14.97
N SER A 334 14.00 9.10 -16.22
CA SER A 334 14.02 10.01 -17.37
C SER A 334 12.63 10.35 -17.89
N ALA A 335 11.60 9.69 -17.36
CA ALA A 335 10.22 9.81 -17.83
C ALA A 335 9.37 10.71 -16.93
N THR A 336 9.76 10.86 -15.66
CA THR A 336 8.98 11.53 -14.63
C THR A 336 9.88 12.38 -13.74
N GLU A 337 9.31 13.38 -13.06
CA GLU A 337 10.03 14.13 -12.03
C GLU A 337 10.15 13.34 -10.72
N SER A 338 9.44 12.23 -10.63
CA SER A 338 9.38 11.36 -9.46
C SER A 338 8.97 12.13 -8.20
N ALA A 339 7.87 12.87 -8.22
CA ALA A 339 7.49 13.78 -7.14
C ALA A 339 6.47 13.19 -6.15
N VAL A 340 6.34 13.88 -5.01
CA VAL A 340 5.28 13.64 -4.03
C VAL A 340 4.40 14.89 -3.93
N TYR A 341 3.09 14.70 -3.93
CA TYR A 341 2.10 15.78 -3.92
C TYR A 341 1.26 15.72 -2.64
N PHE A 342 1.25 16.81 -1.89
CA PHE A 342 0.44 16.98 -0.68
C PHE A 342 -0.75 17.87 -1.02
N VAL A 343 -1.96 17.31 -0.92
CA VAL A 343 -3.21 17.95 -1.35
C VAL A 343 -4.07 18.25 -0.12
N ARG A 344 -4.56 19.48 0.02
CA ARG A 344 -5.59 19.80 1.02
C ARG A 344 -6.60 20.83 0.49
N PRO A 345 -7.86 20.76 0.92
CA PRO A 345 -8.86 21.73 0.54
C PRO A 345 -8.79 22.94 1.47
N LEU A 346 -8.61 24.15 0.95
CA LEU A 346 -8.67 25.36 1.79
C LEU A 346 -10.10 25.83 2.04
N THR A 347 -11.01 25.52 1.11
CA THR A 347 -12.45 25.80 1.24
C THR A 347 -13.27 24.53 1.01
N PRO A 348 -14.46 24.38 1.63
CA PRO A 348 -15.33 23.25 1.34
C PRO A 348 -15.83 23.27 -0.12
N PRO A 349 -16.05 22.11 -0.76
CA PRO A 349 -16.59 22.06 -2.11
C PRO A 349 -17.99 22.70 -2.17
N THR A 350 -18.28 23.48 -3.21
CA THR A 350 -19.57 24.12 -3.40
C THR A 350 -20.59 23.21 -4.11
N VAL A 351 -20.12 22.25 -4.90
CA VAL A 351 -20.93 21.18 -5.48
C VAL A 351 -20.24 19.86 -5.24
N CYS A 352 -20.85 19.01 -4.42
CA CYS A 352 -20.42 17.63 -4.22
C CYS A 352 -21.64 16.75 -3.91
N ALA A 353 -22.23 16.16 -4.94
CA ALA A 353 -23.45 15.38 -4.82
C ALA A 353 -23.48 14.24 -5.85
N PRO A 354 -24.27 13.17 -5.63
CA PRO A 354 -24.36 12.08 -6.58
C PRO A 354 -24.80 12.52 -7.98
N GLY A 355 -24.05 12.08 -9.00
CA GLY A 355 -24.33 12.39 -10.41
C GLY A 355 -24.13 13.86 -10.77
N LYS A 356 -23.45 14.65 -9.93
CA LYS A 356 -23.11 16.05 -10.19
C LYS A 356 -21.59 16.21 -10.29
N PRO A 357 -21.09 16.92 -11.31
CA PRO A 357 -19.67 17.25 -11.39
C PRO A 357 -19.21 18.07 -10.17
N LEU A 358 -18.01 17.77 -9.68
CA LEU A 358 -17.38 18.44 -8.56
C LEU A 358 -17.14 19.92 -8.88
N THR A 359 -17.52 20.81 -7.97
CA THR A 359 -17.05 22.20 -7.93
C THR A 359 -16.42 22.47 -6.58
N MET A 360 -15.13 22.81 -6.59
CA MET A 360 -14.28 23.03 -5.44
C MET A 360 -13.14 23.97 -5.79
N THR A 361 -13.03 25.08 -5.05
CA THR A 361 -11.99 26.09 -5.27
C THR A 361 -10.93 26.05 -4.18
N SER A 362 -9.76 26.59 -4.50
CA SER A 362 -8.64 26.75 -3.56
C SER A 362 -8.18 25.42 -2.97
N VAL A 363 -7.98 24.41 -3.82
CA VAL A 363 -7.32 23.17 -3.40
C VAL A 363 -5.82 23.44 -3.41
N GLU A 364 -5.20 23.47 -2.23
CA GLU A 364 -3.77 23.67 -2.11
C GLU A 364 -3.05 22.36 -2.46
N ILE A 365 -2.02 22.48 -3.30
CA ILE A 365 -1.09 21.42 -3.64
C ILE A 365 0.31 21.91 -3.27
N LYS A 366 1.06 21.09 -2.54
CA LYS A 366 2.50 21.27 -2.31
C LYS A 366 3.25 20.11 -2.95
N LYS A 367 4.26 20.43 -3.75
CA LYS A 367 5.04 19.45 -4.51
C LYS A 367 6.42 19.28 -3.89
N LEU A 368 6.81 18.04 -3.61
CA LEU A 368 8.14 17.65 -3.15
C LEU A 368 8.85 16.87 -4.26
N ALA A 369 9.72 17.56 -5.00
CA ALA A 369 10.55 16.99 -6.05
C ALA A 369 12.06 17.01 -5.72
N ASP A 370 12.45 17.74 -4.68
CA ASP A 370 13.83 17.78 -4.20
C ASP A 370 14.00 16.84 -3.00
N SER A 371 14.97 15.93 -3.08
CA SER A 371 15.25 14.93 -2.03
C SER A 371 15.98 15.53 -0.82
N GLU A 372 16.58 16.71 -0.95
CA GLU A 372 17.20 17.44 0.17
C GLU A 372 16.19 18.23 1.00
N THR A 373 15.02 18.51 0.42
CA THR A 373 13.94 19.22 1.11
C THR A 373 13.22 18.31 2.11
N VAL A 374 13.01 18.83 3.33
CA VAL A 374 12.25 18.15 4.39
C VAL A 374 10.87 18.77 4.50
N PHE A 375 9.83 17.93 4.40
CA PHE A 375 8.45 18.33 4.68
C PHE A 375 8.07 17.98 6.12
N ASN A 376 7.46 18.91 6.85
CA ASN A 376 6.90 18.63 8.17
C ASN A 376 5.46 18.13 7.99
N LEU A 377 5.26 16.84 8.22
CA LEU A 377 3.97 16.17 8.01
C LEU A 377 2.98 16.43 9.16
N SER A 378 3.46 16.86 10.33
CA SER A 378 2.59 17.22 11.46
C SER A 378 1.88 18.55 11.21
N ASP A 379 2.60 19.56 10.74
CA ASP A 379 2.04 20.90 10.52
C ASP A 379 1.80 21.26 9.03
N TRP A 380 2.20 20.38 8.12
CA TRP A 380 2.10 20.54 6.66
C TRP A 380 2.90 21.73 6.11
N SER A 381 4.05 22.04 6.71
CA SER A 381 4.98 23.10 6.31
C SER A 381 6.27 22.57 5.66
N GLY A 382 7.14 23.48 5.21
CA GLY A 382 8.42 23.15 4.56
C GLY A 382 8.40 23.24 3.03
N LEU A 383 7.23 23.43 2.42
CA LEU A 383 7.06 23.60 0.98
C LEU A 383 6.11 24.75 0.67
N ALA A 384 6.41 25.47 -0.41
CA ALA A 384 5.49 26.40 -1.04
C ALA A 384 4.30 25.63 -1.66
N GLY A 385 3.11 26.22 -1.57
CA GLY A 385 1.90 25.66 -2.18
C GLY A 385 1.42 26.51 -3.34
N TYR A 386 0.71 25.88 -4.26
CA TYR A 386 -0.10 26.52 -5.29
C TYR A 386 -1.53 25.99 -5.20
N THR A 387 -2.47 26.66 -5.87
CA THR A 387 -3.88 26.26 -5.85
C THR A 387 -4.34 25.78 -7.21
N VAL A 388 -5.14 24.72 -7.20
CA VAL A 388 -5.89 24.24 -8.36
C VAL A 388 -7.37 24.26 -8.00
N ASP A 389 -8.22 24.65 -8.95
CA ASP A 389 -9.66 24.54 -8.79
C ASP A 389 -10.18 23.38 -9.63
N ALA A 390 -11.19 22.68 -9.10
CA ALA A 390 -12.04 21.81 -9.89
C ALA A 390 -13.38 22.53 -10.11
N ILE A 391 -13.73 22.89 -11.33
CA ILE A 391 -14.97 23.60 -11.65
C ILE A 391 -15.79 22.74 -12.61
N SER A 392 -17.00 22.37 -12.21
CA SER A 392 -17.90 21.54 -13.03
C SER A 392 -17.24 20.25 -13.56
N GLY A 393 -16.41 19.62 -12.71
CA GLY A 393 -15.73 18.36 -13.03
C GLY A 393 -14.47 18.48 -13.91
N ALA A 394 -13.91 19.68 -14.07
CA ALA A 394 -12.66 19.90 -14.78
C ALA A 394 -11.67 20.70 -13.91
N LEU A 395 -10.37 20.39 -14.01
CA LEU A 395 -9.33 21.19 -13.36
C LEU A 395 -9.08 22.47 -14.17
N THR A 396 -8.90 23.61 -13.49
CA THR A 396 -8.68 24.92 -14.14
C THR A 396 -7.24 25.15 -14.58
N SER A 397 -6.30 24.38 -14.05
CA SER A 397 -4.86 24.45 -14.35
C SER A 397 -4.24 23.06 -14.28
N SER A 398 -3.02 22.93 -14.84
CA SER A 398 -2.22 21.73 -14.64
C SER A 398 -1.94 21.55 -13.15
N PRO A 399 -2.17 20.37 -12.58
CA PRO A 399 -1.88 20.12 -11.18
C PRO A 399 -0.42 19.68 -10.92
N TYR A 400 0.40 19.49 -11.96
CA TYR A 400 1.76 18.93 -11.88
C TYR A 400 2.88 19.96 -11.84
#